data_AF-A8TCI8-F1
#
_entry.id   AF-A8TCI8-F1
#
_cell.length_a   1.000
_cell.length_b   1.000
_cell.length_c   1.000
_cell.angle_alpha   90.00
_cell.angle_beta   90.00
_cell.angle_gamma   90.00
#
_symmetry.space_group_name_H-M   'P 1'
#
loop_
_entity.id
_entity.type
_entity.pdbx_description
1 polymer ?
#
loop_
_entity_poly.entity_id
_entity_poly.type
_entity_poly.pdbx_seq_one_letter_code
_entity_poly.pdbx_strand_id
1 'polypeptide(L)' 'MQVTVETLEGLERRLNITVPAANIEDAVTAELRNIAKNR' A
#
# COMPACT_ATOMS: atom_id res chain seq x y z
N MET A 1 3.08 -8.64 2.35
CA MET A 1 3.59 -7.59 1.44
C MET A 1 4.82 -8.14 0.73
N GLN A 2 4.89 -8.01 -0.59
CA GLN A 2 6.04 -8.42 -1.39
C GLN A 2 6.62 -7.17 -2.07
N VAL A 3 7.92 -6.97 -1.93
CA VAL A 3 8.63 -5.80 -2.48
C VAL A 3 9.70 -6.32 -3.42
N THR A 4 9.61 -5.98 -4.70
CA THR A 4 10.67 -6.24 -5.68
C THR A 4 11.33 -4.92 -6.05
N VAL A 5 12.65 -4.87 -5.91
CA VAL A 5 13.47 -3.71 -6.28
C VAL A 5 14.13 -4.03 -7.61
N GLU A 6 13.74 -3.33 -8.66
CA GLU A 6 14.39 -3.43 -9.98
C GLU A 6 15.23 -2.17 -10.20
N THR A 7 16.55 -2.35 -10.34
CA THR A 7 17.47 -1.28 -10.74
C THR A 7 17.42 -1.16 -12.26
N LEU A 8 16.91 -0.05 -12.78
CA LEU A 8 16.98 0.29 -14.21
C LEU A 8 18.25 1.12 -14.49
N GLU A 9 18.57 1.41 -15.75
CA GLU A 9 19.82 2.05 -16.16
C GLU A 9 20.15 3.30 -15.31
N GLY A 10 21.31 3.31 -14.65
CA GLY A 10 21.76 4.42 -13.80
C GLY A 10 21.34 4.32 -12.33
N LEU A 11 20.74 5.40 -11.79
CA LEU A 11 20.33 5.53 -10.37
C LEU A 11 18.81 5.36 -10.16
N GLU A 12 18.06 5.13 -11.25
CA GLU A 12 16.62 4.93 -11.17
C GLU A 12 16.30 3.58 -10.52
N ARG A 13 15.51 3.66 -9.45
CA ARG A 13 15.02 2.49 -8.71
C ARG A 13 13.52 2.41 -8.91
N ARG A 14 13.06 1.32 -9.55
CA ARG A 14 11.65 1.00 -9.61
C ARG A 14 11.32 0.04 -8.46
N LEU A 15 10.46 0.48 -7.57
CA LEU A 15 9.95 -0.31 -6.45
C LEU A 15 8.56 -0.80 -6.83
N ASN A 16 8.44 -2.09 -7.15
CA ASN A 16 7.13 -2.69 -7.35
C ASN A 16 6.65 -3.26 -6.02
N ILE A 17 5.61 -2.65 -5.45
CA ILE A 17 5.04 -3.05 -4.15
C ILE A 17 3.75 -3.78 -4.42
N THR A 18 3.74 -5.10 -4.18
CA THR A 18 2.51 -5.88 -4.21
C THR A 18 1.90 -5.86 -2.81
N VAL A 19 0.82 -5.11 -2.69
CA VAL A 19 0.03 -5.03 -1.47
C VAL A 19 -1.07 -6.10 -1.53
N PRO A 20 -1.15 -7.01 -0.54
CA PRO A 20 -2.19 -8.04 -0.50
C PRO A 20 -3.56 -7.42 -0.22
N ALA A 21 -4.61 -7.97 -0.85
CA ALA A 21 -5.99 -7.44 -0.76
C ALA A 21 -6.52 -7.34 0.68
N ALA A 22 -6.19 -8.31 1.54
CA ALA A 22 -6.62 -8.31 2.94
C ALA A 22 -6.20 -7.03 3.70
N ASN A 23 -4.97 -6.54 3.45
CA ASN A 23 -4.48 -5.33 4.11
C ASN A 23 -5.20 -4.07 3.60
N ILE A 24 -5.77 -4.10 2.39
CA ILE A 24 -6.51 -2.98 1.82
C ILE A 24 -7.89 -2.89 2.47
N GLU A 25 -8.59 -4.02 2.62
CA GLU A 25 -9.93 -4.06 3.22
C GLU A 25 -9.91 -3.64 4.70
N ASP A 26 -8.91 -4.10 5.46
CA ASP A 26 -8.73 -3.71 6.85
C ASP A 26 -8.46 -2.21 7.00
N ALA A 27 -7.60 -1.65 6.13
CA ALA A 27 -7.29 -0.22 6.12
C ALA A 27 -8.52 0.64 5.74
N VAL A 28 -9.27 0.23 4.70
CA VAL A 28 -10.49 0.93 4.28
C VAL A 28 -11.55 0.88 5.37
N THR A 29 -11.73 -0.26 6.04
CA THR A 29 -12.70 -0.39 7.13
C THR A 29 -12.32 0.47 8.33
N ALA A 30 -11.03 0.54 8.67
CA ALA A 30 -10.53 1.39 9.74
C ALA A 30 -10.70 2.89 9.42
N GLU A 31 -10.38 3.31 8.19
CA GLU A 31 -10.58 4.67 7.70
C GLU A 31 -12.06 5.07 7.73
N LEU A 32 -12.95 4.22 7.20
CA LEU A 32 -14.39 4.47 7.22
C LEU A 32 -14.95 4.61 8.65
N ARG A 33 -14.48 3.78 9.59
CA ARG A 33 -14.85 3.90 11.00
C ARG A 33 -14.34 5.19 11.64
N ASN A 34 -13.13 5.62 11.31
CA ASN A 34 -12.57 6.86 11.82
C ASN A 34 -13.34 8.08 11.28
N ILE A 35 -13.67 8.09 9.98
CA ILE A 35 -14.49 9.14 9.37
C ILE A 35 -15.89 9.15 9.98
N ALA A 36 -16.52 7.98 10.17
CA ALA A 36 -17.85 7.87 10.76
C ALA A 36 -17.90 8.31 12.24
N LYS A 37 -16.81 8.11 13.00
CA LYS A 37 -16.72 8.56 14.39
C LYS A 37 -16.41 10.05 14.53
N ASN A 38 -15.84 10.66 13.50
CA ASN A 38 -15.41 12.06 13.52
C ASN A 38 -16.44 13.02 12.88
N ARG A 39 -17.67 12.56 12.62
CA ARG A 39 -18.78 13.33 12.06
C ARG A 39 -20.02 13.27 12.95
#